data_AF-A0A957FYS1-F1
#
_entry.id   AF-A0A957FYS1-F1
#
_cell.length_a   1.000
_cell.length_b   1.000
_cell.length_c   1.000
_cell.angle_alpha   90.00
_cell.angle_beta   90.00
_cell.angle_gamma   90.00
#
_symmetry.space_group_name_H-M   'P 1'
#
loop_
_entity.id
_entity.type
_entity.pdbx_description
1 polymer ?
#
loop_
_entity_poly.entity_id
_entity_poly.type
_entity_poly.pdbx_seq_one_letter_code
_entity_poly.pdbx_strand_id
1 'polypeptide(L)'
;MKQTTPTASWYQRAAVYVGIGINPASISLGGSLARILPWRPLLLVFLVGTGLLFGLILGQGLASRRRQAPLALRAADTFGSRYGAPLLNLMMAVGMVGWGGFHVGVSGAGIAGLLRALGLSWPGWVGTLLMITAVLVLSLLGITRWNALLWVTTSAALALSVFTLVAVDASLVFPEPAGPIALADYFWAIGTVIAYAILFSLRSADFSWDLSHDADVVKAAGLFAVTRMTAMIVGAILFNTTGDWNLAGILA
;
A
#
# COMPACT_ATOMS: atom_id res chain seq x y z
N MET A 1 -33.47 8.03 -4.33
CA MET A 1 -32.33 7.91 -3.40
C MET A 1 -31.95 9.32 -2.96
N LYS A 2 -31.90 9.61 -1.66
CA LYS A 2 -31.47 10.93 -1.16
C LYS A 2 -30.02 11.14 -1.59
N GLN A 3 -29.76 12.20 -2.36
CA GLN A 3 -28.39 12.65 -2.64
C GLN A 3 -27.76 13.04 -1.29
N THR A 4 -26.90 12.17 -0.76
CA THR A 4 -26.00 12.55 0.32
C THR A 4 -24.96 13.45 -0.31
N THR A 5 -25.01 14.75 0.02
CA THR A 5 -23.99 15.71 -0.37
C THR A 5 -22.61 15.12 -0.01
N PRO A 6 -21.59 15.20 -0.90
CA PRO A 6 -20.23 14.86 -0.53
C PRO A 6 -19.85 15.63 0.74
N THR A 7 -19.41 14.92 1.77
CA THR A 7 -19.12 15.52 3.10
C THR A 7 -17.68 15.29 3.54
N ALA A 8 -16.95 14.38 2.90
CA ALA A 8 -15.59 14.06 3.32
C ALA A 8 -14.60 15.06 2.75
N SER A 9 -13.77 15.61 3.63
CA SER A 9 -12.56 16.37 3.27
C SER A 9 -11.42 15.41 2.94
N TRP A 10 -10.47 15.85 2.11
CA TRP A 10 -9.35 15.00 1.65
C TRP A 10 -8.58 14.33 2.79
N TYR A 11 -8.31 15.02 3.89
CA TYR A 11 -7.54 14.50 5.03
C TYR A 11 -8.26 13.38 5.82
N GLN A 12 -9.58 13.24 5.64
CA GLN A 12 -10.39 12.16 6.23
C GLN A 12 -10.26 10.84 5.44
N ARG A 13 -9.70 10.91 4.23
CA ARG A 13 -9.46 9.75 3.36
C ARG A 13 -7.96 9.54 3.06
N ALA A 14 -7.16 10.60 3.14
CA ALA A 14 -5.74 10.57 2.80
C ALA A 14 -4.93 9.56 3.61
N ALA A 15 -5.24 9.35 4.89
CA ALA A 15 -4.51 8.38 5.72
C ALA A 15 -4.57 6.95 5.14
N VAL A 16 -5.67 6.61 4.46
CA VAL A 16 -5.82 5.33 3.75
C VAL A 16 -4.83 5.23 2.60
N TYR A 17 -4.72 6.29 1.80
CA TYR A 17 -3.79 6.36 0.67
C TYR A 17 -2.33 6.31 1.15
N VAL A 18 -2.02 7.04 2.22
CA VAL A 18 -0.71 7.01 2.87
C VAL A 18 -0.38 5.59 3.28
N GLY A 19 -1.25 4.90 4.02
CA GLY A 19 -1.01 3.53 4.51
C GLY A 19 -0.95 2.45 3.43
N ILE A 20 -1.68 2.63 2.32
CA ILE A 20 -1.53 1.77 1.14
C ILE A 20 -0.19 2.03 0.44
N GLY A 21 0.37 3.24 0.54
CA GLY A 21 1.70 3.55 0.00
C GLY A 21 2.84 3.08 0.91
N ILE A 22 2.84 3.45 2.20
CA ILE A 22 3.86 3.05 3.17
C ILE A 22 3.43 1.79 3.93
N ASN A 23 3.88 0.62 3.47
CA ASN A 23 3.61 -0.65 4.11
C ASN A 23 4.73 -1.69 3.83
N PRO A 24 4.80 -2.79 4.61
CA PRO A 24 5.82 -3.82 4.45
C PRO A 24 5.88 -4.40 3.04
N ALA A 25 4.73 -4.45 2.38
CA ALA A 25 4.57 -4.92 1.02
C ALA A 25 5.35 -4.06 0.01
N SER A 26 5.19 -2.74 0.07
CA SER A 26 5.91 -1.79 -0.79
C SER A 26 7.41 -1.73 -0.48
N ILE A 27 7.80 -1.87 0.79
CA ILE A 27 9.21 -2.00 1.18
C ILE A 27 9.82 -3.28 0.59
N SER A 28 9.11 -4.40 0.71
CA SER A 28 9.56 -5.69 0.18
C SER A 28 9.72 -5.70 -1.33
N LEU A 29 8.79 -5.04 -2.04
CA LEU A 29 8.89 -4.84 -3.48
C LEU A 29 10.16 -4.05 -3.85
N GLY A 30 10.46 -2.99 -3.10
CA GLY A 30 11.67 -2.19 -3.30
C GLY A 30 12.95 -3.00 -3.16
N GLY A 31 13.08 -3.75 -2.06
CA GLY A 31 14.25 -4.61 -1.82
C GLY A 31 14.36 -5.76 -2.84
N SER A 32 13.25 -6.37 -3.21
CA SER A 32 13.23 -7.45 -4.22
C SER A 32 13.69 -6.97 -5.59
N LEU A 33 13.30 -5.76 -6.01
CA LEU A 33 13.74 -5.19 -7.28
C LEU A 33 15.20 -4.70 -7.21
N ALA A 34 15.67 -4.22 -6.05
CA ALA A 34 17.07 -3.86 -5.84
C ALA A 34 18.02 -5.06 -5.97
N ARG A 35 17.53 -6.29 -5.78
CA ARG A 35 18.31 -7.51 -6.01
C ARG A 35 18.69 -7.73 -7.47
N ILE A 36 17.90 -7.22 -8.40
CA ILE A 36 18.04 -7.52 -9.83
C ILE A 36 18.31 -6.28 -10.70
N LEU A 37 18.08 -5.08 -10.15
CA LEU A 37 18.32 -3.82 -10.84
C LEU A 37 19.30 -2.95 -10.05
N PRO A 38 20.28 -2.34 -10.72
CA PRO A 38 21.12 -1.30 -10.12
C PRO A 38 20.30 -0.03 -9.87
N TRP A 39 20.89 0.89 -9.10
CA TRP A 39 20.16 2.01 -8.51
C TRP A 39 19.46 2.94 -9.50
N ARG A 40 20.13 3.42 -10.55
CA ARG A 40 19.51 4.40 -11.47
C ARG A 40 18.34 3.79 -12.26
N PRO A 41 18.48 2.58 -12.85
CA PRO A 41 17.37 1.88 -13.47
C PRO A 41 16.23 1.57 -12.50
N LEU A 42 16.55 1.21 -11.26
CA LEU A 42 15.56 0.97 -10.21
C LEU A 42 14.71 2.22 -9.92
N LEU A 43 15.35 3.39 -9.76
CA LEU A 43 14.65 4.66 -9.57
C LEU A 43 13.72 5.01 -10.75
N LEU A 44 14.17 4.76 -11.97
CA LEU A 44 13.34 4.95 -13.16
C LEU A 44 12.12 4.02 -13.16
N VAL A 45 12.33 2.74 -12.84
CA VAL A 45 11.26 1.74 -12.71
C VAL A 45 10.25 2.16 -11.64
N PHE A 46 10.72 2.62 -10.48
CA PHE A 46 9.86 3.12 -9.41
C PHE A 46 9.04 4.33 -9.85
N LEU A 47 9.68 5.30 -10.52
CA LEU A 47 9.03 6.50 -11.00
C LEU A 47 7.96 6.18 -12.06
N VAL A 48 8.31 5.43 -13.09
CA VAL A 48 7.40 5.10 -14.20
C VAL A 48 6.28 4.19 -13.72
N GLY A 49 6.60 3.11 -12.99
CA GLY A 49 5.60 2.19 -12.47
C GLY A 49 4.62 2.86 -11.49
N THR A 50 5.13 3.69 -10.57
CA THR A 50 4.28 4.44 -9.63
C THR A 50 3.47 5.52 -10.35
N GLY A 51 4.05 6.21 -11.34
CA GLY A 51 3.35 7.22 -12.13
C GLY A 51 2.17 6.64 -12.93
N LEU A 52 2.37 5.50 -13.58
CA LEU A 52 1.31 4.80 -14.31
C LEU A 52 0.20 4.33 -13.35
N LEU A 53 0.58 3.73 -12.23
CA LEU A 53 -0.39 3.30 -11.21
C LEU A 53 -1.13 4.48 -10.58
N PHE A 54 -0.46 5.60 -10.33
CA PHE A 54 -1.06 6.84 -9.87
C PHE A 54 -2.14 7.33 -10.85
N GLY A 55 -1.86 7.29 -12.16
CA GLY A 55 -2.84 7.61 -13.19
C GLY A 55 -4.09 6.73 -13.09
N LEU A 56 -3.91 5.42 -12.83
CA LEU A 56 -5.03 4.50 -12.65
C LEU A 56 -5.84 4.79 -11.38
N ILE A 57 -5.20 5.02 -10.22
CA ILE A 57 -5.95 5.34 -8.99
C ILE A 57 -6.64 6.69 -9.11
N LEU A 58 -6.00 7.67 -9.76
CA LEU A 58 -6.58 8.99 -9.96
C LEU A 58 -7.82 8.89 -10.86
N GLY A 59 -7.71 8.18 -11.98
CA GLY A 59 -8.82 7.97 -12.90
C GLY A 59 -10.01 7.27 -12.22
N GLN A 60 -9.77 6.19 -11.48
CA GLN A 60 -10.82 5.47 -10.75
C GLN A 60 -11.43 6.31 -9.63
N GLY A 61 -10.59 7.00 -8.84
CA GLY A 61 -11.04 7.89 -7.78
C GLY A 61 -11.91 9.03 -8.28
N LEU A 62 -11.48 9.72 -9.35
CA LEU A 62 -12.26 10.80 -9.97
C LEU A 62 -13.59 10.28 -10.53
N ALA A 63 -13.55 9.14 -11.22
CA ALA A 63 -14.74 8.55 -11.80
C ALA A 63 -15.78 8.14 -10.74
N SER A 64 -15.32 7.71 -9.56
CA SER A 64 -16.21 7.36 -8.44
C SER A 64 -16.71 8.57 -7.67
N ARG A 65 -15.86 9.58 -7.46
CA ARG A 65 -16.27 10.85 -6.84
C ARG A 65 -17.35 11.54 -7.65
N ARG A 66 -17.16 11.66 -8.98
CA ARG A 66 -18.14 12.32 -9.87
C ARG A 66 -19.47 11.58 -9.96
N ARG A 67 -19.46 10.25 -9.83
CA ARG A 67 -20.68 9.42 -9.82
C ARG A 67 -21.23 9.19 -8.41
N GLN A 68 -20.53 9.65 -7.37
CA GLN A 68 -20.87 9.44 -5.97
C GLN A 68 -21.20 7.98 -5.64
N ALA A 69 -20.44 7.04 -6.20
CA ALA A 69 -20.69 5.62 -6.04
C ALA A 69 -19.39 4.82 -5.87
N PRO A 70 -19.35 3.84 -4.93
CA PRO A 70 -18.23 2.93 -4.77
C PRO A 70 -18.08 1.98 -5.98
N LEU A 71 -16.95 1.27 -6.04
CA LEU A 71 -16.62 0.39 -7.17
C LEU A 71 -17.72 -0.65 -7.43
N ALA A 72 -18.20 -1.29 -6.36
CA ALA A 72 -19.11 -2.41 -6.47
C ALA A 72 -20.44 -2.08 -7.17
N LEU A 73 -20.93 -0.85 -6.98
CA LEU A 73 -22.15 -0.37 -7.63
C LEU A 73 -21.88 0.04 -9.09
N ARG A 74 -20.71 0.64 -9.35
CA ARG A 74 -20.32 1.12 -10.68
C ARG A 74 -19.85 0.02 -11.63
N ALA A 75 -19.49 -1.14 -11.11
CA ALA A 75 -19.03 -2.26 -11.92
C ALA A 75 -20.05 -2.64 -13.01
N ALA A 76 -21.35 -2.52 -12.73
CA ALA A 76 -22.42 -2.83 -13.67
C ALA A 76 -22.44 -1.89 -14.89
N ASP A 77 -22.02 -0.64 -14.73
CA ASP A 77 -22.00 0.36 -15.81
C ASP A 77 -21.01 -0.01 -16.92
N THR A 78 -19.96 -0.76 -16.59
CA THR A 78 -18.86 -1.09 -17.52
C THR A 78 -18.89 -2.56 -17.94
N PHE A 79 -19.16 -3.46 -17.00
CA PHE A 79 -19.04 -4.90 -17.23
C PHE A 79 -20.41 -5.60 -17.36
N GLY A 80 -21.51 -4.86 -17.25
CA GLY A 80 -22.86 -5.40 -17.27
C GLY A 80 -23.27 -6.04 -15.93
N SER A 81 -24.55 -5.97 -15.62
CA SER A 81 -25.12 -6.40 -14.33
C SER A 81 -25.19 -7.92 -14.14
N ARG A 82 -25.30 -8.69 -15.23
CA ARG A 82 -25.61 -10.13 -15.15
C ARG A 82 -24.42 -10.99 -14.74
N TYR A 83 -23.23 -10.75 -15.30
CA TYR A 83 -22.05 -11.60 -15.08
C TYR A 83 -20.78 -10.80 -14.78
N GLY A 84 -20.53 -9.71 -15.53
CA GLY A 84 -19.27 -9.00 -15.40
C GLY A 84 -19.11 -8.26 -14.07
N ALA A 85 -20.12 -7.55 -13.59
CA ALA A 85 -20.04 -6.89 -12.28
C ALA A 85 -19.92 -7.86 -11.10
N PRO A 86 -20.72 -8.94 -11.01
CA PRO A 86 -20.51 -9.97 -9.99
C PRO A 86 -19.11 -10.59 -10.02
N LEU A 87 -18.59 -10.90 -11.22
CA LEU A 87 -17.26 -11.50 -11.36
C LEU A 87 -16.16 -10.54 -10.90
N LEU A 88 -16.20 -9.28 -11.32
CA LEU A 88 -15.24 -8.27 -10.87
C LEU A 88 -15.29 -8.12 -9.35
N ASN A 89 -16.49 -8.02 -8.77
CA ASN A 89 -16.66 -7.87 -7.32
C ASN A 89 -16.14 -9.09 -6.55
N LEU A 90 -16.33 -10.30 -7.09
CA LEU A 90 -15.76 -11.52 -6.51
C LEU A 90 -14.22 -11.51 -6.56
N MET A 91 -13.63 -11.15 -7.71
CA MET A 91 -12.17 -11.03 -7.85
C MET A 91 -11.61 -9.99 -6.88
N MET A 92 -12.28 -8.85 -6.73
CA MET A 92 -11.93 -7.82 -5.76
C MET A 92 -12.01 -8.34 -4.33
N ALA A 93 -13.08 -9.07 -3.98
CA ALA A 93 -13.24 -9.64 -2.64
C ALA A 93 -12.12 -10.64 -2.32
N VAL A 94 -11.85 -11.60 -3.21
CA VAL A 94 -10.77 -12.59 -3.04
C VAL A 94 -9.42 -11.90 -2.93
N GLY A 95 -9.14 -10.93 -3.80
CA GLY A 95 -7.90 -10.16 -3.76
C GLY A 95 -7.71 -9.38 -2.45
N MET A 96 -8.78 -8.75 -1.95
CA MET A 96 -8.75 -8.02 -0.68
C MET A 96 -8.60 -8.95 0.53
N VAL A 97 -9.17 -10.17 0.48
CA VAL A 97 -8.92 -11.20 1.49
C VAL A 97 -7.45 -11.62 1.49
N GLY A 98 -6.86 -11.81 0.31
CA GLY A 98 -5.43 -12.12 0.18
C GLY A 98 -4.53 -11.03 0.77
N TRP A 99 -4.75 -9.76 0.39
CA TRP A 99 -4.03 -8.63 0.96
C TRP A 99 -4.26 -8.46 2.46
N GLY A 100 -5.50 -8.64 2.92
CA GLY A 100 -5.86 -8.61 4.33
C GLY A 100 -5.08 -9.67 5.12
N GLY A 101 -5.04 -10.91 4.62
CA GLY A 101 -4.29 -12.01 5.22
C GLY A 101 -2.78 -11.73 5.30
N PHE A 102 -2.18 -11.18 4.23
CA PHE A 102 -0.77 -10.78 4.23
C PHE A 102 -0.48 -9.75 5.32
N HIS A 103 -1.25 -8.64 5.37
CA HIS A 103 -1.00 -7.58 6.34
C HIS A 103 -1.24 -8.03 7.78
N VAL A 104 -2.29 -8.81 8.02
CA VAL A 104 -2.58 -9.43 9.30
C VAL A 104 -1.46 -10.38 9.73
N GLY A 105 -0.92 -11.19 8.81
CA GLY A 105 0.19 -12.10 9.11
C GLY A 105 1.46 -11.36 9.51
N VAL A 106 1.85 -10.33 8.74
CA VAL A 106 3.05 -9.51 9.05
C VAL A 106 2.89 -8.78 10.38
N SER A 107 1.73 -8.16 10.60
CA SER A 107 1.46 -7.41 11.84
C SER A 107 1.35 -8.36 13.05
N GLY A 108 0.77 -9.54 12.85
CA GLY A 108 0.67 -10.59 13.86
C GLY A 108 2.04 -11.15 14.27
N ALA A 109 2.95 -11.33 13.31
CA ALA A 109 4.34 -11.69 13.60
C ALA A 109 5.04 -10.60 14.43
N GLY A 110 4.80 -9.33 14.13
CA GLY A 110 5.29 -8.20 14.93
C GLY A 110 4.77 -8.22 16.37
N ILE A 111 3.47 -8.46 16.56
CA ILE A 111 2.86 -8.61 17.90
C ILE A 111 3.48 -9.79 18.66
N ALA A 112 3.66 -10.94 18.01
CA ALA A 112 4.28 -12.10 18.63
C ALA A 112 5.75 -11.82 19.04
N GLY A 113 6.49 -11.07 18.23
CA GLY A 113 7.83 -10.59 18.56
C GLY A 113 7.84 -9.68 19.80
N LEU A 114 6.90 -8.73 19.87
CA LEU A 114 6.75 -7.85 21.02
C LEU A 114 6.41 -8.62 22.31
N LEU A 115 5.47 -9.56 22.24
CA LEU A 115 5.13 -10.43 23.37
C LEU A 115 6.34 -11.20 23.87
N ARG A 116 7.15 -11.74 22.94
CA ARG A 116 8.40 -12.42 23.29
C ARG A 116 9.41 -11.51 23.99
N ALA A 117 9.56 -10.27 23.52
CA ALA A 117 10.43 -9.28 24.16
C ALA A 117 9.98 -8.92 25.59
N LEU A 118 8.67 -9.05 25.88
CA LEU A 118 8.09 -8.89 27.22
C LEU A 118 8.16 -10.18 28.07
N GLY A 119 8.83 -11.23 27.60
CA GLY A 119 8.94 -12.51 28.30
C GLY A 119 7.73 -13.46 28.11
N LEU A 120 6.79 -13.13 27.23
CA LEU A 120 5.61 -13.95 26.93
C LEU A 120 5.88 -14.81 25.69
N SER A 121 6.15 -16.09 25.88
CA SER A 121 6.48 -17.06 24.82
C SER A 121 5.22 -17.70 24.20
N TRP A 122 4.39 -16.89 23.56
CA TRP A 122 3.17 -17.37 22.89
C TRP A 122 3.42 -17.83 21.45
N PRO A 123 2.63 -18.79 20.93
CA PRO A 123 2.69 -19.17 19.52
C PRO A 123 2.42 -17.98 18.60
N GLY A 124 3.11 -17.94 17.44
CA GLY A 124 2.98 -16.83 16.49
C GLY A 124 1.55 -16.58 15.99
N TRP A 125 0.71 -17.63 15.90
CA TRP A 125 -0.69 -17.49 15.50
C TRP A 125 -1.52 -16.63 16.46
N VAL A 126 -1.11 -16.50 17.73
CA VAL A 126 -1.84 -15.67 18.69
C VAL A 126 -1.73 -14.19 18.32
N GLY A 127 -0.55 -13.73 17.90
CA GLY A 127 -0.38 -12.35 17.41
C GLY A 127 -1.27 -12.07 16.20
N THR A 128 -1.37 -13.03 15.29
CA THR A 128 -2.28 -12.97 14.13
C THR A 128 -3.74 -12.85 14.56
N LEU A 129 -4.21 -13.66 15.52
CA LEU A 129 -5.59 -13.57 16.01
C LEU A 129 -5.88 -12.23 16.69
N LEU A 130 -4.95 -11.74 17.53
CA LEU A 130 -5.08 -10.42 18.16
C LEU A 130 -5.24 -9.32 17.11
N MET A 131 -4.46 -9.39 16.03
CA MET A 131 -4.58 -8.43 14.93
C MET A 131 -5.92 -8.53 14.19
N ILE A 132 -6.38 -9.74 13.87
CA ILE A 132 -7.69 -9.94 13.22
C ILE A 132 -8.81 -9.38 14.08
N THR A 133 -8.82 -9.70 15.37
CA THR A 133 -9.83 -9.20 16.31
C THR A 133 -9.82 -7.67 16.36
N ALA A 134 -8.64 -7.05 16.47
CA ALA A 134 -8.51 -5.59 16.48
C ALA A 134 -9.08 -4.95 15.19
N VAL A 135 -8.72 -5.48 14.02
CA VAL A 135 -9.21 -4.95 12.73
C VAL A 135 -10.71 -5.16 12.58
N LEU A 136 -11.26 -6.31 12.99
CA LEU A 136 -12.69 -6.57 12.96
C LEU A 136 -13.45 -5.59 13.85
N VAL A 137 -12.99 -5.36 15.09
CA VAL A 137 -13.61 -4.37 16.00
C VAL A 137 -13.58 -2.97 15.39
N LEU A 138 -12.43 -2.55 14.84
CA LEU A 138 -12.31 -1.24 14.18
C LEU A 138 -13.22 -1.12 12.93
N SER A 139 -13.40 -2.21 12.18
CA SER A 139 -14.26 -2.23 11.00
C SER A 139 -15.72 -1.92 11.33
N LEU A 140 -16.19 -2.33 12.52
CA LEU A 140 -17.55 -2.06 13.01
C LEU A 140 -17.76 -0.57 13.38
N LEU A 141 -16.69 0.17 13.66
CA LEU A 141 -16.77 1.59 14.06
C LEU A 141 -16.83 2.54 12.86
N GLY A 142 -16.52 2.06 11.65
CA GLY A 142 -16.47 2.88 10.44
C GLY A 142 -15.25 3.80 10.36
N ILE A 143 -14.77 4.01 9.14
CA ILE A 143 -13.46 4.63 8.85
C ILE A 143 -13.27 6.03 9.42
N THR A 144 -14.33 6.84 9.53
CA THR A 144 -14.23 8.21 10.04
C THR A 144 -13.83 8.24 11.53
N ARG A 145 -14.23 7.23 12.32
CA ARG A 145 -13.98 7.20 13.76
C ARG A 145 -12.54 6.84 14.12
N TRP A 146 -11.89 6.02 13.29
CA TRP A 146 -10.52 5.56 13.52
C TRP A 146 -9.52 6.15 12.52
N ASN A 147 -9.90 7.18 11.76
CA ASN A 147 -8.98 7.87 10.83
C ASN A 147 -7.77 8.48 11.55
N ALA A 148 -7.93 8.95 12.80
CA ALA A 148 -6.80 9.41 13.61
C ALA A 148 -5.80 8.28 13.88
N LEU A 149 -6.29 7.07 14.16
CA LEU A 149 -5.44 5.89 14.34
C LEU A 149 -4.70 5.51 13.04
N LEU A 150 -5.32 5.68 11.86
CA LEU A 150 -4.61 5.53 10.60
C LEU A 150 -3.47 6.54 10.46
N TRP A 151 -3.72 7.82 10.75
CA TRP A 151 -2.66 8.82 10.70
C TRP A 151 -1.51 8.49 11.64
N VAL A 152 -1.80 8.06 12.87
CA VAL A 152 -0.77 7.65 13.84
C VAL A 152 0.01 6.44 13.33
N THR A 153 -0.67 5.37 12.91
CA THR A 153 0.01 4.13 12.49
C THR A 153 0.82 4.32 11.22
N THR A 154 0.32 5.08 10.25
CA THR A 154 1.04 5.36 9.00
C THR A 154 2.22 6.29 9.20
N SER A 155 2.09 7.31 10.06
CA SER A 155 3.20 8.19 10.43
C SER A 155 4.27 7.42 11.22
N ALA A 156 3.86 6.53 12.13
CA ALA A 156 4.77 5.64 12.85
C ALA A 156 5.51 4.69 11.91
N ALA A 157 4.84 4.13 10.90
CA ALA A 157 5.48 3.28 9.90
C ALA A 157 6.54 4.04 9.07
N LEU A 158 6.24 5.30 8.69
CA LEU A 158 7.20 6.18 8.02
C LEU A 158 8.40 6.52 8.92
N ALA A 159 8.13 6.90 10.18
CA ALA A 159 9.17 7.20 11.15
C ALA A 159 10.07 5.99 11.43
N LEU A 160 9.47 4.80 11.60
CA LEU A 160 10.21 3.55 11.78
C LEU A 160 11.08 3.24 10.57
N SER A 161 10.56 3.43 9.35
CA SER A 161 11.32 3.24 8.11
C SER A 161 12.58 4.12 8.07
N VAL A 162 12.44 5.40 8.42
CA VAL A 162 13.57 6.34 8.50
C VAL A 162 14.52 5.96 9.64
N PHE A 163 13.99 5.62 10.81
CA PHE A 163 14.78 5.18 11.95
C PHE A 163 15.63 3.96 11.62
N THR A 164 15.07 2.94 10.96
CA THR A 164 15.83 1.75 10.56
C THR A 164 16.99 2.10 9.65
N LEU A 165 16.81 3.01 8.69
CA LEU A 165 17.91 3.47 7.82
C LEU A 165 19.07 4.09 8.62
N VAL A 166 18.75 4.90 9.63
CA VAL A 166 19.77 5.51 10.50
C VAL A 166 20.42 4.47 11.42
N ALA A 167 19.62 3.56 11.97
CA ALA A 167 20.10 2.55 12.92
C ALA A 167 21.11 1.56 12.31
N VAL A 168 20.98 1.28 11.00
CA VAL A 168 21.89 0.38 10.28
C VAL A 168 23.03 1.09 9.57
N ASP A 169 23.18 2.41 9.78
CA ASP A 169 24.13 3.27 9.05
C ASP A 169 24.03 3.07 7.53
N ALA A 170 22.80 3.18 7.01
CA ALA A 170 22.47 2.79 5.65
C ALA A 170 23.32 3.52 4.60
N SER A 171 24.00 2.73 3.77
CA SER A 171 24.82 3.26 2.70
C SER A 171 23.98 3.61 1.47
N LEU A 172 24.18 4.82 0.96
CA LEU A 172 23.66 5.25 -0.34
C LEU A 172 24.60 4.87 -1.50
N VAL A 173 25.66 4.10 -1.23
CA VAL A 173 26.55 3.57 -2.26
C VAL A 173 25.96 2.28 -2.80
N PHE A 174 25.52 2.33 -4.05
CA PHE A 174 24.97 1.18 -4.77
C PHE A 174 25.99 0.63 -5.77
N PRO A 175 26.01 -0.68 -6.02
CA PRO A 175 26.83 -1.28 -7.07
C PRO A 175 26.49 -0.67 -8.43
N GLU A 176 27.52 -0.38 -9.21
CA GLU A 176 27.35 -0.01 -10.62
C GLU A 176 26.84 -1.21 -11.43
N PRO A 177 26.09 -0.99 -12.51
CA PRO A 177 25.62 -2.07 -13.38
C PRO A 177 26.79 -2.89 -13.90
N ALA A 178 26.72 -4.22 -13.81
CA ALA A 178 27.70 -5.12 -14.43
C ALA A 178 27.64 -5.09 -15.98
N GLY A 179 26.60 -4.49 -16.55
CA GLY A 179 26.38 -4.37 -17.99
C GLY A 179 25.09 -3.63 -18.33
N PRO A 180 24.77 -3.46 -19.63
CA PRO A 180 23.51 -2.87 -20.06
C PRO A 180 22.32 -3.74 -19.66
N ILE A 181 21.23 -3.10 -19.26
CA ILE A 181 19.98 -3.78 -18.89
C ILE A 181 19.12 -3.91 -20.14
N ALA A 182 18.55 -5.09 -20.37
CA ALA A 182 17.69 -5.30 -21.52
C ALA A 182 16.37 -4.54 -21.35
N LEU A 183 15.81 -4.04 -22.45
CA LEU A 183 14.53 -3.33 -22.42
C LEU A 183 13.38 -4.19 -21.84
N ALA A 184 13.44 -5.51 -22.04
CA ALA A 184 12.47 -6.45 -21.47
C ALA A 184 12.48 -6.45 -19.94
N ASP A 185 13.64 -6.27 -19.30
CA ASP A 185 13.77 -6.24 -17.84
C ASP A 185 13.11 -4.98 -17.26
N TYR A 186 13.23 -3.85 -17.95
CA TYR A 186 12.50 -2.63 -17.59
C TYR A 186 10.99 -2.85 -17.65
N PHE A 187 10.47 -3.43 -18.73
CA PHE A 187 9.04 -3.70 -18.87
C PHE A 187 8.53 -4.67 -17.80
N TRP A 188 9.28 -5.73 -17.52
CA TRP A 188 8.93 -6.67 -16.46
C TRP A 188 8.91 -6.00 -15.10
N ALA A 189 9.93 -5.19 -14.78
CA ALA A 189 10.03 -4.54 -13.48
C ALA A 189 8.95 -3.45 -13.30
N ILE A 190 8.68 -2.63 -14.33
CA ILE A 190 7.58 -1.66 -14.32
C ILE A 190 6.24 -2.37 -14.18
N GLY A 191 6.04 -3.45 -14.96
CA GLY A 191 4.85 -4.29 -14.89
C GLY A 191 4.65 -4.87 -13.49
N THR A 192 5.73 -5.28 -12.83
CA THR A 192 5.71 -5.79 -11.44
C THR A 192 5.28 -4.69 -10.46
N VAL A 193 5.82 -3.47 -10.57
CA VAL A 193 5.43 -2.33 -9.72
C VAL A 193 3.93 -2.02 -9.84
N ILE A 194 3.38 -2.11 -11.06
CA ILE A 194 1.96 -1.87 -11.34
C ILE A 194 1.11 -3.04 -10.83
N ALA A 195 1.42 -4.26 -11.26
CA ALA A 195 0.66 -5.47 -10.95
C ALA A 195 0.54 -5.69 -9.44
N TYR A 196 1.62 -5.41 -8.70
CA TYR A 196 1.65 -5.54 -7.26
C TYR A 196 0.56 -4.73 -6.54
N ALA A 197 0.15 -3.58 -7.07
CA ALA A 197 -0.84 -2.71 -6.43
C ALA A 197 -2.04 -2.40 -7.33
N ILE A 198 -2.26 -3.19 -8.38
CA ILE A 198 -3.33 -2.94 -9.35
C ILE A 198 -4.72 -2.97 -8.70
N LEU A 199 -4.94 -3.85 -7.71
CA LEU A 199 -6.20 -3.91 -6.97
C LEU A 199 -6.48 -2.62 -6.20
N PHE A 200 -5.45 -1.91 -5.73
CA PHE A 200 -5.62 -0.63 -5.05
C PHE A 200 -6.04 0.49 -6.01
N SER A 201 -5.71 0.38 -7.30
CA SER A 201 -6.24 1.27 -8.33
C SER A 201 -7.76 1.19 -8.41
N LEU A 202 -8.32 -0.02 -8.37
CA LEU A 202 -9.77 -0.23 -8.35
C LEU A 202 -10.38 0.19 -7.02
N ARG A 203 -9.74 -0.11 -5.89
CA ARG A 203 -10.23 0.28 -4.55
C ARG A 203 -10.22 1.77 -4.27
N SER A 204 -9.43 2.55 -5.00
CA SER A 204 -9.41 4.01 -4.87
C SER A 204 -10.82 4.62 -5.00
N ALA A 205 -11.69 3.99 -5.79
CA ALA A 205 -13.11 4.31 -5.92
C ALA A 205 -13.83 4.33 -4.57
N ASP A 206 -13.58 3.35 -3.71
CA ASP A 206 -14.27 3.15 -2.44
C ASP A 206 -13.85 4.15 -1.36
N PHE A 207 -12.69 4.80 -1.56
CA PHE A 207 -12.17 5.84 -0.66
C PHE A 207 -12.32 7.25 -1.22
N SER A 208 -12.79 7.38 -2.47
CA SER A 208 -12.93 8.68 -3.16
C SER A 208 -14.37 9.07 -3.44
N TRP A 209 -15.33 8.14 -3.43
CA TRP A 209 -16.70 8.41 -3.90
C TRP A 209 -17.43 9.50 -3.10
N ASP A 210 -17.07 9.71 -1.84
CA ASP A 210 -17.69 10.69 -0.94
C ASP A 210 -16.86 11.97 -0.73
N LEU A 211 -15.74 12.10 -1.47
CA LEU A 211 -14.89 13.29 -1.41
C LEU A 211 -15.57 14.51 -2.03
N SER A 212 -15.33 15.66 -1.38
CA SER A 212 -16.00 16.90 -1.72
C SER A 212 -15.60 17.44 -3.09
N HIS A 213 -14.33 17.33 -3.49
CA HIS A 213 -13.83 17.89 -4.75
C HIS A 213 -12.91 16.91 -5.50
N ASP A 214 -12.80 17.09 -6.82
CA ASP A 214 -11.83 16.36 -7.64
C ASP A 214 -10.39 16.62 -7.19
N ALA A 215 -10.09 17.84 -6.73
CA ALA A 215 -8.79 18.20 -6.16
C ALA A 215 -8.44 17.39 -4.89
N ASP A 216 -9.44 16.95 -4.14
CA ASP A 216 -9.23 16.13 -2.94
C ASP A 216 -8.78 14.70 -3.32
N VAL A 217 -9.30 14.18 -4.44
CA VAL A 217 -8.84 12.91 -5.03
C VAL A 217 -7.38 13.03 -5.47
N VAL A 218 -7.02 14.13 -6.15
CA VAL A 218 -5.64 14.38 -6.61
C VAL A 218 -4.66 14.41 -5.44
N LYS A 219 -4.99 15.12 -4.36
CA LYS A 219 -4.15 15.20 -3.15
C LYS A 219 -3.96 13.83 -2.51
N ALA A 220 -5.03 13.07 -2.33
CA ALA A 220 -4.98 11.75 -1.71
C ALA A 220 -4.17 10.75 -2.57
N ALA A 221 -4.42 10.73 -3.88
CA ALA A 221 -3.66 9.90 -4.82
C ALA A 221 -2.17 10.30 -4.88
N GLY A 222 -1.87 11.60 -4.81
CA GLY A 222 -0.50 12.11 -4.79
C GLY A 222 0.25 11.66 -3.54
N LEU A 223 -0.41 11.69 -2.37
CA LEU A 223 0.18 11.16 -1.13
C LEU A 223 0.49 9.67 -1.22
N PHE A 224 -0.39 8.86 -1.83
CA PHE A 224 -0.08 7.46 -2.11
C PHE A 224 1.19 7.31 -2.96
N ALA A 225 1.32 8.08 -4.03
CA ALA A 225 2.49 7.99 -4.92
C ALA A 225 3.79 8.32 -4.17
N VAL A 226 3.78 9.42 -3.39
CA VAL A 226 4.94 9.85 -2.61
C VAL A 226 5.31 8.82 -1.53
N THR A 227 4.34 8.35 -0.74
CA THR A 227 4.63 7.41 0.36
C THR A 227 5.03 6.04 -0.16
N ARG A 228 4.47 5.60 -1.29
CA ARG A 228 4.88 4.37 -1.98
C ARG A 228 6.30 4.45 -2.53
N MET A 229 6.65 5.53 -3.22
CA MET A 229 8.02 5.72 -3.71
C MET A 229 9.00 5.71 -2.54
N THR A 230 8.67 6.40 -1.45
CA THR A 230 9.47 6.40 -0.23
C THR A 230 9.65 4.99 0.32
N ALA A 231 8.58 4.21 0.43
CA ALA A 231 8.63 2.83 0.91
C ALA A 231 9.54 1.93 0.06
N MET A 232 9.41 2.01 -1.28
CA MET A 232 10.23 1.21 -2.19
C MET A 232 11.71 1.63 -2.14
N ILE A 233 11.99 2.93 -2.03
CA ILE A 233 13.34 3.46 -1.86
C ILE A 233 13.96 2.97 -0.55
N VAL A 234 13.22 3.04 0.56
CA VAL A 234 13.66 2.49 1.86
C VAL A 234 14.01 1.01 1.72
N GLY A 235 13.12 0.22 1.12
CA GLY A 235 13.36 -1.21 0.92
C GLY A 235 14.61 -1.51 0.07
N ALA A 236 14.84 -0.72 -0.97
CA ALA A 236 16.02 -0.83 -1.81
C ALA A 236 17.32 -0.49 -1.06
N ILE A 237 17.32 0.60 -0.28
CA ILE A 237 18.48 1.03 0.52
C ILE A 237 18.79 -0.01 1.61
N LEU A 238 17.75 -0.49 2.31
CA LEU A 238 17.92 -1.52 3.34
C LEU A 238 18.52 -2.79 2.75
N PHE A 239 17.95 -3.29 1.65
CA PHE A 239 18.48 -4.49 1.00
C PHE A 239 19.93 -4.32 0.55
N ASN A 240 20.28 -3.16 0.01
CA ASN A 240 21.66 -2.85 -0.36
C ASN A 240 22.63 -2.87 0.84
N THR A 241 22.16 -2.41 2.00
CA THR A 241 22.99 -2.31 3.22
C THR A 241 23.09 -3.65 3.96
N THR A 242 21.96 -4.34 4.13
CA THR A 242 21.85 -5.49 5.05
C THR A 242 21.64 -6.82 4.36
N GLY A 243 21.34 -6.83 3.05
CA GLY A 243 20.87 -8.01 2.33
C GLY A 243 19.43 -8.42 2.66
N ASP A 244 18.70 -7.61 3.44
CA ASP A 244 17.30 -7.83 3.82
C ASP A 244 16.51 -6.52 3.75
N TRP A 245 15.20 -6.60 3.61
CA TRP A 245 14.25 -5.47 3.62
C TRP A 245 13.21 -5.59 4.75
N ASN A 246 13.25 -6.67 5.53
CA ASN A 246 12.36 -6.89 6.65
C ASN A 246 12.76 -6.02 7.85
N LEU A 247 12.10 -4.87 8.02
CA LEU A 247 12.33 -3.94 9.13
C LEU A 247 12.40 -4.62 10.50
N ALA A 248 11.46 -5.52 10.79
CA ALA A 248 11.38 -6.17 12.10
C ALA A 248 12.53 -7.17 12.32
N GLY A 249 13.00 -7.84 11.26
CA GLY A 249 14.15 -8.73 11.33
C GLY A 249 15.46 -7.97 11.49
N ILE A 250 15.59 -6.81 10.85
CA ILE A 250 16.79 -5.96 10.90
C ILE A 250 16.98 -5.30 12.27
N LEU A 251 15.89 -4.98 12.97
CA LEU A 251 15.90 -4.29 14.26
C LEU A 251 15.87 -5.22 15.49
N ALA A 252 15.76 -6.52 15.30
CA ALA A 252 15.67 -7.52 16.38
C ALA A 252 17.06 -8.01 16.83
#